data_AF-M6VFV1-F1
#
_entry.id   AF-M6VFV1-F1
#
_cell.length_a   1.000
_cell.length_b   1.000
_cell.length_c   1.000
_cell.angle_alpha   90.00
_cell.angle_beta   90.00
_cell.angle_gamma   90.00
#
_symmetry.space_group_name_H-M   'P 1'
#
loop_
_entity.id
_entity.type
_entity.pdbx_description
1 polymer ?
#
loop_
_entity_poly.entity_id
_entity_poly.type
_entity_poly.pdbx_seq_one_letter_code
_entity_poly.pdbx_strand_id
1 'polypeptide(L)'
;MNENGQLDQKFVKESSIASRDLLFNRPLSDTELEAKVEAELKGESYPTPTYGTEQQILLQESQAADVFYGRVEADLPNMTVPQLIKVRENFTLSLVMIRFMIDYGNTPNGIPTSFLIMAREKAVAIRQKVNLELIKRGVKSL
;
A
#
# COMPACT_ATOMS: atom_id res chain seq x y z
N MET A 1 -1.74 -16.51 -6.07
CA MET A 1 -2.03 -16.75 -7.49
C MET A 1 -2.41 -18.20 -7.62
N ASN A 2 -3.53 -18.51 -8.28
CA ASN A 2 -3.92 -19.89 -8.55
C ASN A 2 -2.99 -20.54 -9.60
N GLU A 3 -3.22 -21.82 -9.89
CA GLU A 3 -2.48 -22.61 -10.87
C GLU A 3 -2.48 -21.98 -12.29
N ASN A 4 -3.40 -21.06 -12.57
CA ASN A 4 -3.52 -20.34 -13.84
C ASN A 4 -2.87 -18.93 -13.81
N GLY A 5 -2.13 -18.57 -12.75
CA GLY A 5 -1.52 -17.25 -12.62
C GLY A 5 -2.51 -16.11 -12.41
N GLN A 6 -3.75 -16.42 -11.99
CA GLN A 6 -4.76 -15.40 -11.66
C GLN A 6 -4.68 -15.07 -10.17
N LEU A 7 -4.95 -13.82 -9.83
CA LEU A 7 -5.15 -13.40 -8.44
C LEU A 7 -6.36 -14.15 -7.88
N ASP A 8 -6.12 -15.06 -6.95
CA ASP A 8 -7.15 -15.82 -6.27
C ASP A 8 -7.48 -15.16 -4.93
N GLN A 9 -8.73 -15.31 -4.47
CA GLN A 9 -9.22 -14.66 -3.26
C GLN A 9 -8.38 -15.00 -2.02
N LYS A 10 -7.82 -16.21 -1.96
CA LYS A 10 -6.91 -16.63 -0.88
C LYS A 10 -5.67 -15.75 -0.82
N PHE A 11 -4.98 -15.59 -1.95
CA PHE A 11 -3.79 -14.74 -2.04
C PHE A 11 -4.06 -13.29 -1.64
N VAL A 12 -5.20 -12.72 -2.05
CA VAL A 12 -5.56 -11.34 -1.70
C VAL A 12 -5.76 -11.19 -0.19
N LYS A 13 -6.39 -12.18 0.46
CA LYS A 13 -6.55 -12.20 1.93
C LYS A 13 -5.21 -12.33 2.66
N GLU A 14 -4.37 -13.25 2.24
CA GLU A 14 -3.03 -13.45 2.84
C GLU A 14 -2.17 -12.18 2.68
N SER A 15 -2.22 -11.54 1.52
CA SER A 15 -1.52 -10.28 1.27
C SER A 15 -2.03 -9.14 2.15
N SER A 16 -3.34 -9.09 2.41
CA SER A 16 -3.96 -8.12 3.31
C SER A 16 -3.49 -8.28 4.76
N ILE A 17 -3.42 -9.53 5.24
CA ILE A 17 -2.93 -9.83 6.59
C ILE A 17 -1.44 -9.47 6.71
N ALA A 18 -0.61 -9.90 5.77
CA ALA A 18 0.82 -9.60 5.78
C ALA A 18 1.10 -8.09 5.72
N SER A 19 0.31 -7.35 4.95
CA SER A 19 0.44 -5.89 4.87
C SER A 19 -0.01 -5.18 6.16
N ARG A 20 -1.02 -5.71 6.86
CA ARG A 20 -1.39 -5.22 8.18
C ARG A 20 -0.23 -5.38 9.16
N ASP A 21 0.42 -6.55 9.15
CA ASP A 21 1.55 -6.78 10.06
C ASP A 21 2.68 -5.76 9.85
N LEU A 22 2.98 -5.40 8.59
CA LEU A 22 3.98 -4.38 8.27
C LEU A 22 3.58 -2.98 8.74
N LEU A 23 2.29 -2.62 8.65
CA LEU A 23 1.80 -1.30 9.05
C LEU A 23 1.74 -1.13 10.57
N PHE A 24 1.37 -2.20 11.29
CA PHE A 24 1.05 -2.11 12.70
C PHE A 24 2.13 -2.63 13.62
N ASN A 25 2.95 -3.59 13.19
CA ASN A 25 3.95 -4.22 14.05
C ASN A 25 5.33 -3.67 13.74
N ARG A 26 6.08 -3.29 14.79
CA ARG A 26 7.49 -3.00 14.62
C ARG A 26 8.33 -4.27 14.64
N PRO A 27 9.47 -4.31 13.94
CA PRO A 27 10.46 -5.35 14.15
C PRO A 27 10.80 -5.48 15.64
N LEU A 28 10.89 -6.71 16.11
CA LEU A 28 11.37 -7.02 17.45
C LEU A 28 12.88 -6.77 17.50
N SER A 29 13.35 -6.19 18.60
CA SER A 29 14.78 -6.23 18.92
C SER A 29 15.19 -7.66 19.31
N ASP A 30 16.50 -7.96 19.29
CA ASP A 30 17.01 -9.29 19.63
C ASP A 30 16.53 -9.74 21.02
N THR A 31 16.55 -8.84 22.02
CA THR A 31 16.05 -9.12 23.37
C THR A 31 14.55 -9.43 23.41
N GLU A 32 13.76 -8.76 22.57
CA GLU A 32 12.32 -9.02 22.48
C GLU A 32 12.02 -10.31 21.72
N LEU A 33 12.85 -10.64 20.75
CA LEU A 33 12.77 -11.91 20.04
C LEU A 33 13.10 -13.08 20.99
N GLU A 34 14.15 -12.96 21.80
CA GLU A 34 14.49 -13.93 22.84
C GLU A 34 13.36 -14.08 23.86
N ALA A 35 12.82 -12.97 24.36
CA ALA A 35 11.68 -12.98 25.28
C ALA A 35 10.42 -13.62 24.67
N LYS A 36 10.17 -13.38 23.37
CA LYS A 36 9.08 -14.00 22.63
C LYS A 36 9.27 -15.52 22.52
N VAL A 37 10.47 -15.97 22.14
CA VAL A 37 10.79 -17.41 22.05
C VAL A 37 10.63 -18.07 23.42
N GLU A 38 11.11 -17.45 24.49
CA GLU A 38 10.99 -17.99 25.85
C GLU A 38 9.53 -18.09 26.32
N ALA A 39 8.70 -17.07 26.03
CA ALA A 39 7.26 -17.11 26.31
C ALA A 39 6.55 -18.23 25.53
N GLU A 40 6.83 -18.36 24.23
CA GLU A 40 6.24 -19.42 23.40
C GLU A 40 6.65 -20.82 23.86
N LEU A 41 7.90 -21.01 24.28
CA LEU A 41 8.38 -22.28 24.87
C LEU A 41 7.66 -22.63 26.19
N LYS A 42 7.19 -21.62 26.93
CA LYS A 42 6.38 -21.79 28.16
C LYS A 42 4.88 -21.93 27.86
N GLY A 43 4.47 -21.87 26.60
CA GLY A 43 3.07 -21.89 26.18
C GLY A 43 2.33 -20.58 26.48
N GLU A 44 3.05 -19.50 26.73
CA GLU A 44 2.53 -18.16 26.99
C GLU A 44 2.48 -17.33 25.71
N SER A 45 1.58 -16.35 25.64
CA SER A 45 1.49 -15.43 24.50
C SER A 45 2.39 -14.21 24.71
N TYR A 46 3.14 -13.84 23.67
CA TYR A 46 3.94 -12.61 23.67
C TYR A 46 3.20 -11.48 22.96
N PRO A 47 2.92 -10.33 23.60
CA PRO A 47 2.28 -9.21 22.95
C PRO A 47 3.28 -8.53 21.99
N THR A 48 3.04 -8.65 20.67
CA THR A 48 3.85 -7.96 19.67
C THR A 48 3.71 -6.44 19.82
N PRO A 49 4.82 -5.69 19.95
CA PRO A 49 4.77 -4.24 20.04
C PRO A 49 4.22 -3.62 18.74
N THR A 50 3.28 -2.70 18.88
CA THR A 50 2.70 -1.98 17.74
C THR A 50 3.26 -0.56 17.61
N TYR A 51 3.23 0.00 16.40
CA TYR A 51 3.66 1.37 16.12
C TYR A 51 2.74 2.46 16.70
N GLY A 52 1.55 2.09 17.16
CA GLY A 52 0.57 3.02 17.72
C GLY A 52 -0.87 2.61 17.41
N THR A 53 -1.79 3.56 17.55
CA THR A 53 -3.19 3.37 17.16
C THR A 53 -3.36 3.41 15.64
N GLU A 54 -4.48 2.86 15.15
CA GLU A 54 -4.84 2.92 13.73
C GLU A 54 -4.81 4.35 13.18
N GLN A 55 -5.32 5.33 13.92
CA GLN A 55 -5.36 6.73 13.48
C GLN A 55 -3.96 7.35 13.39
N GLN A 56 -3.06 7.00 14.31
CA GLN A 56 -1.68 7.49 14.28
C GLN A 56 -0.93 6.95 13.07
N ILE A 57 -1.04 5.65 12.82
CA ILE A 57 -0.40 4.99 11.68
C ILE A 57 -1.01 5.50 10.36
N LEU A 58 -2.34 5.66 10.29
CA LEU A 58 -3.01 6.21 9.11
C LEU A 58 -2.53 7.63 8.78
N LEU A 59 -2.36 8.48 9.80
CA LEU A 59 -1.83 9.83 9.61
C LEU A 59 -0.37 9.80 9.13
N GLN A 60 0.48 8.96 9.73
CA GLN A 60 1.85 8.76 9.31
C GLN A 60 1.95 8.31 7.84
N GLU A 61 1.21 7.27 7.47
CA GLU A 61 1.19 6.76 6.10
C GLU A 61 0.61 7.78 5.11
N SER A 62 -0.39 8.56 5.54
CA SER A 62 -0.94 9.64 4.73
C SER A 62 0.11 10.71 4.42
N GLN A 63 0.88 11.13 5.42
CA GLN A 63 1.96 12.11 5.28
C GLN A 63 3.12 11.57 4.43
N ALA A 64 3.52 10.31 4.66
CA ALA A 64 4.54 9.64 3.85
C ALA A 64 4.13 9.55 2.38
N ALA A 65 2.86 9.24 2.12
CA ALA A 65 2.30 9.22 0.78
C ALA A 65 2.27 10.63 0.15
N ASP A 66 1.95 11.68 0.91
CA ASP A 66 2.02 13.06 0.40
C ASP A 66 3.44 13.45 -0.03
N VAL A 67 4.44 13.09 0.78
CA VAL A 67 5.85 13.31 0.43
C VAL A 67 6.24 12.55 -0.84
N PHE A 68 5.87 11.27 -0.93
CA PHE A 68 6.16 10.45 -2.10
C PHE A 68 5.50 11.00 -3.37
N TYR A 69 4.19 11.27 -3.34
CA TYR A 69 3.46 11.77 -4.49
C TYR A 69 3.86 13.21 -4.87
N GLY A 70 4.23 14.03 -3.90
CA GLY A 70 4.81 15.35 -4.15
C GLY A 70 6.11 15.28 -4.95
N ARG A 71 6.98 14.29 -4.69
CA ARG A 71 8.19 14.06 -5.50
C ARG A 71 7.83 13.62 -6.92
N VAL A 72 6.92 12.66 -7.05
CA VAL A 72 6.46 12.20 -8.38
C VAL A 72 5.89 13.36 -9.19
N GLU A 73 5.08 14.21 -8.57
CA GLU A 73 4.50 15.41 -9.19
C GLU A 73 5.58 16.39 -9.66
N ALA A 74 6.57 16.68 -8.82
CA ALA A 74 7.67 17.58 -9.14
C ALA A 74 8.51 17.08 -10.32
N ASP A 75 8.60 15.75 -10.49
CA ASP A 75 9.35 15.13 -11.58
C ASP A 75 8.59 15.09 -12.91
N LEU A 76 7.24 15.22 -12.91
CA LEU A 76 6.42 15.09 -14.12
C LEU A 76 6.89 15.98 -15.28
N PRO A 77 7.21 17.28 -15.09
CA PRO A 77 7.68 18.15 -16.16
C PRO A 77 8.97 17.65 -16.84
N ASN A 78 9.81 16.93 -16.11
CA ASN A 78 11.11 16.44 -16.58
C ASN A 78 11.05 15.05 -17.23
N MET A 79 9.94 14.33 -17.06
CA MET A 79 9.75 13.02 -17.70
C MET A 79 9.54 13.18 -19.21
N THR A 80 9.84 12.15 -19.99
CA THR A 80 9.45 12.04 -21.40
C THR A 80 8.01 11.53 -21.53
N VAL A 81 7.39 11.64 -22.71
CA VAL A 81 6.05 11.08 -22.94
C VAL A 81 5.98 9.59 -22.63
N PRO A 82 6.90 8.72 -23.12
CA PRO A 82 6.88 7.29 -22.75
C PRO A 82 6.97 7.03 -21.25
N GLN A 83 7.75 7.83 -20.51
CA GLN A 83 7.84 7.72 -19.05
C GLN A 83 6.53 8.10 -18.37
N LEU A 84 5.87 9.18 -18.78
CA LEU A 84 4.55 9.57 -18.25
C LEU A 84 3.48 8.52 -18.52
N ILE A 85 3.49 7.91 -19.71
CA ILE A 85 2.60 6.79 -20.04
C ILE A 85 2.82 5.64 -19.05
N LYS A 86 4.08 5.28 -18.81
CA LYS A 86 4.40 4.20 -17.87
C LYS A 86 3.96 4.51 -16.44
N VAL A 87 4.14 5.75 -15.99
CA VAL A 87 3.66 6.20 -14.68
C VAL A 87 2.13 6.08 -14.60
N ARG A 88 1.40 6.48 -15.65
CA ARG A 88 -0.07 6.34 -15.71
C ARG A 88 -0.52 4.88 -15.65
N GLU A 89 0.17 3.99 -16.37
CA GLU A 89 -0.09 2.55 -16.35
C GLU A 89 0.10 1.99 -14.94
N ASN A 90 1.23 2.31 -14.30
CA ASN A 90 1.53 1.86 -12.95
C ASN A 90 0.47 2.32 -11.96
N PHE A 91 0.04 3.59 -12.01
CA PHE A 91 -1.06 4.06 -11.15
C PHE A 91 -2.39 3.39 -11.45
N THR A 92 -2.66 3.06 -12.71
CA THR A 92 -3.88 2.32 -13.07
C THR A 92 -3.84 0.92 -12.48
N LEU A 93 -2.71 0.22 -12.56
CA LEU A 93 -2.51 -1.09 -11.93
C LEU A 93 -2.66 -1.00 -10.41
N SER A 94 -2.03 -0.01 -9.76
CA SER A 94 -2.18 0.20 -8.32
C SER A 94 -3.63 0.41 -7.90
N LEU A 95 -4.41 1.20 -8.66
CA LEU A 95 -5.84 1.41 -8.37
C LEU A 95 -6.67 0.14 -8.51
N VAL A 96 -6.37 -0.69 -9.52
CA VAL A 96 -7.00 -2.01 -9.69
C VAL A 96 -6.67 -2.92 -8.52
N MET A 97 -5.41 -2.98 -8.09
CA MET A 97 -4.98 -3.77 -6.93
C MET A 97 -5.66 -3.30 -5.65
N ILE A 98 -5.73 -1.99 -5.39
CA ILE A 98 -6.46 -1.43 -4.25
C ILE A 98 -7.93 -1.84 -4.27
N ARG A 99 -8.57 -1.80 -5.45
CA ARG A 99 -9.96 -2.25 -5.59
C ARG A 99 -10.12 -3.73 -5.25
N PHE A 100 -9.23 -4.59 -5.74
CA PHE A 100 -9.25 -6.01 -5.39
C PHE A 100 -9.06 -6.24 -3.88
N MET A 101 -8.17 -5.48 -3.23
CA MET A 101 -7.96 -5.57 -1.79
C MET A 101 -9.20 -5.13 -1.00
N ILE A 102 -9.91 -4.09 -1.46
CA ILE A 102 -11.17 -3.66 -0.84
C ILE A 102 -12.25 -4.74 -1.01
N ASP A 103 -12.40 -5.28 -2.21
CA ASP A 103 -13.50 -6.23 -2.52
C ASP A 103 -13.26 -7.63 -1.92
N TYR A 104 -12.00 -8.08 -1.87
CA TYR A 104 -11.67 -9.48 -1.55
C TYR A 104 -10.70 -9.66 -0.38
N GLY A 105 -9.94 -8.62 -0.01
CA GLY A 105 -8.94 -8.63 1.07
C GLY A 105 -9.47 -8.11 2.41
N ASN A 106 -10.72 -7.64 2.46
CA ASN A 106 -11.34 -7.17 3.70
C ASN A 106 -11.59 -8.34 4.66
N THR A 107 -10.80 -8.41 5.71
CA THR A 107 -10.89 -9.42 6.78
C THR A 107 -10.66 -8.71 8.11
N PRO A 108 -11.16 -9.23 9.25
CA PRO A 108 -10.93 -8.62 10.57
C PRO A 108 -9.44 -8.41 10.91
N ASN A 109 -8.57 -9.26 10.35
CA ASN A 109 -7.12 -9.23 10.55
C ASN A 109 -6.36 -8.65 9.34
N GLY A 110 -7.06 -8.05 8.38
CA GLY A 110 -6.46 -7.46 7.18
C GLY A 110 -6.14 -5.97 7.34
N ILE A 111 -5.64 -5.37 6.27
CA ILE A 111 -5.47 -3.92 6.21
C ILE A 111 -6.84 -3.26 6.45
N PRO A 112 -6.96 -2.31 7.39
CA PRO A 112 -8.19 -1.57 7.56
C PRO A 112 -8.57 -0.81 6.29
N THR A 113 -9.86 -0.81 5.94
CA THR A 113 -10.38 -0.15 4.73
C THR A 113 -10.02 1.34 4.66
N SER A 114 -9.83 2.00 5.80
CA SER A 114 -9.37 3.39 5.91
C SER A 114 -8.05 3.64 5.16
N PHE A 115 -7.07 2.74 5.27
CA PHE A 115 -5.79 2.83 4.55
C PHE A 115 -5.96 2.64 3.05
N LEU A 116 -6.80 1.68 2.65
CA LEU A 116 -7.07 1.39 1.25
C LEU A 116 -7.78 2.57 0.57
N ILE A 117 -8.71 3.22 1.27
CA ILE A 117 -9.39 4.43 0.80
C ILE A 117 -8.39 5.58 0.67
N MET A 118 -7.56 5.83 1.70
CA MET A 118 -6.52 6.86 1.65
C MET A 118 -5.57 6.66 0.47
N ALA A 119 -5.05 5.44 0.29
CA ALA A 119 -4.16 5.10 -0.82
C ALA A 119 -4.84 5.31 -2.17
N ARG A 120 -6.12 4.92 -2.31
CA ARG A 120 -6.91 5.14 -3.53
C ARG A 120 -7.03 6.62 -3.86
N GLU A 121 -7.41 7.45 -2.90
CA GLU A 121 -7.62 8.89 -3.10
C GLU A 121 -6.34 9.58 -3.58
N LYS A 122 -5.21 9.29 -2.92
CA LYS A 122 -3.92 9.85 -3.32
C LYS A 122 -3.46 9.36 -4.69
N ALA A 123 -3.62 8.06 -4.98
CA ALA A 123 -3.29 7.49 -6.29
C ALA A 123 -4.16 8.08 -7.44
N VAL A 124 -5.44 8.34 -7.19
CA VAL A 124 -6.31 9.02 -8.16
C VAL A 124 -5.82 10.44 -8.43
N ALA A 125 -5.49 11.20 -7.38
CA ALA A 125 -5.05 12.59 -7.51
C ALA A 125 -3.75 12.71 -8.35
N ILE A 126 -2.73 11.88 -8.09
CA ILE A 126 -1.50 11.91 -8.86
C ILE A 126 -1.71 11.42 -10.30
N ARG A 127 -2.55 10.40 -10.53
CA ARG A 127 -2.89 9.93 -11.88
C ARG A 127 -3.57 11.01 -12.71
N GLN A 128 -4.43 11.83 -12.09
CA GLN A 128 -5.03 12.99 -12.77
C GLN A 128 -3.97 14.01 -13.19
N LYS A 129 -2.97 14.29 -12.32
CA LYS A 129 -1.86 15.19 -12.65
C LYS A 129 -1.01 14.66 -13.81
N VAL A 130 -0.71 13.37 -13.82
CA VAL A 130 -0.03 12.71 -14.96
C VAL A 130 -0.83 12.85 -16.26
N ASN A 131 -2.15 12.65 -16.21
CA ASN A 131 -3.02 12.84 -17.37
C ASN A 131 -3.00 14.28 -17.88
N LEU A 132 -3.07 15.26 -16.99
CA LEU A 132 -2.98 16.67 -17.35
C LEU A 132 -1.65 16.98 -18.02
N GLU A 133 -0.55 16.42 -17.53
CA GLU A 133 0.78 16.60 -18.12
C GLU A 133 0.89 15.96 -19.51
N LEU A 134 0.31 14.78 -19.73
CA LEU A 134 0.21 14.16 -21.06
C LEU A 134 -0.62 15.01 -22.03
N ILE A 135 -1.76 15.53 -21.58
CA ILE A 135 -2.65 16.39 -22.39
C ILE A 135 -1.93 17.67 -22.80
N LYS A 136 -1.21 18.33 -21.88
CA LYS A 136 -0.39 19.53 -22.19
C LYS A 136 0.60 19.28 -23.32
N ARG A 137 1.10 18.05 -23.45
CA ARG A 137 2.08 17.63 -24.46
C ARG A 137 1.44 17.13 -25.76
N GLY A 138 0.13 17.34 -25.91
CA GLY A 138 -0.60 16.98 -27.13
C GLY A 138 -1.01 15.51 -27.23
N VAL A 139 -0.82 14.72 -26.18
CA VAL A 139 -1.28 13.32 -26.14
C VAL A 139 -2.78 13.30 -25.84
N LYS A 140 -3.59 13.04 -26.87
CA LYS A 140 -5.07 13.06 -26.78
C LYS A 140 -5.70 11.68 -26.61
N SER A 141 -4.97 10.61 -26.92
CA SER A 141 -5.37 9.22 -26.70
C SER A 141 -4.12 8.39 -26.38
N LEU A 142 -4.27 7.43 -25.47
CA LEU A 142 -3.31 6.33 -25.29
C LEU A 142 -3.97 5.04 -25.70
#